data_AF-A0A369ASN9-F1
#
_entry.id   AF-A0A369ASN9-F1
#
_cell.length_a   1.000
_cell.length_b   1.000
_cell.length_c   1.000
_cell.angle_alpha   90.00
_cell.angle_beta   90.00
_cell.angle_gamma   90.00
#
_symmetry.space_group_name_H-M   'P 1'
#
loop_
_entity.id
_entity.type
_entity.pdbx_description
1 polymer ?
#
loop_
_entity_poly.entity_id
_entity_poly.type
_entity_poly.pdbx_seq_one_letter_code
_entity_poly.pdbx_strand_id
1 'polypeptide(L)'
;MKLEGNLYEVGVEFLRKKVLLRYDPMNLSQVEMWLDGEKRKVVEPARIGEYNRNVKKEPEALEKASESKLLSLMAQDSKNRLKQQLGAFRLGEEVHKP
;
A
#
# COMPACT_ATOMS: atom_id res chain seq x y z
N MET A 1 -21.60 0.52 3.60
CA MET A 1 -23.04 0.69 3.92
C MET A 1 -23.21 1.96 4.74
N LYS A 2 -24.29 2.73 4.55
CA LYS A 2 -24.53 3.99 5.29
C LYS A 2 -25.63 3.78 6.34
N LEU A 3 -25.40 4.20 7.57
CA LEU A 3 -26.36 4.16 8.68
C LEU A 3 -26.13 5.38 9.58
N GLU A 4 -27.17 6.16 9.89
CA GLU A 4 -27.10 7.37 10.73
C GLU A 4 -25.94 8.32 10.36
N GLY A 5 -25.70 8.50 9.05
CA GLY A 5 -24.60 9.33 8.54
C GLY A 5 -23.23 8.64 8.50
N ASN A 6 -23.01 7.58 9.29
CA ASN A 6 -21.76 6.82 9.33
C ASN A 6 -21.66 5.79 8.20
N LEU A 7 -20.44 5.56 7.72
CA LEU A 7 -20.10 4.49 6.79
C LEU A 7 -19.59 3.28 7.55
N TYR A 8 -20.03 2.08 7.18
CA TYR A 8 -19.62 0.80 7.77
C TYR A 8 -19.11 -0.14 6.70
N GLU A 9 -18.09 -0.92 7.08
CA GLU A 9 -17.44 -1.90 6.21
C GLU A 9 -18.05 -3.29 6.39
N VAL A 10 -19.00 -3.61 5.51
CA VAL A 10 -19.83 -4.82 5.63
C VAL A 10 -19.24 -6.03 4.91
N GLY A 11 -18.51 -5.80 3.82
CA GLY A 11 -18.06 -6.85 2.89
C GLY A 11 -18.85 -6.85 1.56
N VAL A 12 -18.25 -7.44 0.52
CA VAL A 12 -18.83 -7.50 -0.84
C VAL A 12 -19.90 -8.57 -0.99
N GLU A 13 -19.90 -9.57 -0.11
CA GLU A 13 -20.82 -10.70 -0.08
C GLU A 13 -22.28 -10.31 0.21
N PHE A 14 -22.50 -9.07 0.67
CA PHE A 14 -23.81 -8.46 0.94
C PHE A 14 -24.22 -7.42 -0.10
N LEU A 15 -23.48 -7.28 -1.21
CA LEU A 15 -23.81 -6.34 -2.27
C LEU A 15 -25.20 -6.66 -2.84
N ARG A 16 -26.07 -5.63 -2.89
CA ARG A 16 -27.48 -5.73 -3.36
C ARG A 16 -28.38 -6.69 -2.56
N LYS A 17 -27.94 -7.18 -1.39
CA LYS A 17 -28.80 -7.96 -0.48
C LYS A 17 -29.49 -7.04 0.52
N LYS A 18 -30.72 -7.37 0.90
CA LYS A 18 -31.40 -6.74 2.03
C LYS A 18 -30.91 -7.40 3.32
N VAL A 19 -30.42 -6.60 4.25
CA VAL A 19 -29.90 -7.05 5.55
C VAL A 19 -30.65 -6.33 6.67
N LEU A 20 -30.77 -6.99 7.81
CA LEU A 20 -31.30 -6.40 9.04
C LEU A 20 -30.12 -5.91 9.90
N LEU A 21 -30.24 -4.69 10.40
CA LEU A 21 -29.24 -4.09 11.28
C LEU A 21 -29.84 -3.92 12.67
N ARG A 22 -29.08 -4.32 13.68
CA ARG A 22 -29.40 -4.06 15.09
C ARG A 22 -28.26 -3.27 15.68
N TYR A 23 -28.58 -2.13 16.26
CA TYR A 23 -27.60 -1.22 16.83
C TYR A 23 -28.22 -0.45 18.00
N ASP A 24 -27.37 0.07 18.87
CA ASP A 24 -27.77 1.01 19.90
C ASP A 24 -27.71 2.44 19.32
N PRO A 25 -28.81 3.21 19.33
CA PRO A 25 -28.81 4.60 18.86
C PRO A 25 -27.79 5.50 19.56
N MET A 26 -27.44 5.20 20.82
CA MET A 26 -26.47 5.97 21.60
C MET A 26 -25.03 5.48 21.39
N ASN A 27 -24.85 4.27 20.83
CA ASN A 27 -23.54 3.67 20.60
C ASN A 27 -23.46 2.97 19.24
N LEU A 28 -22.93 3.72 18.27
CA LEU A 28 -22.72 3.29 16.88
C LEU A 28 -21.38 2.57 16.65
N SER A 29 -20.64 2.23 17.72
CA SER A 29 -19.32 1.61 17.60
C SER A 29 -19.38 0.16 17.09
N GLN A 30 -20.48 -0.54 17.36
CA GLN A 30 -20.70 -1.93 16.94
C GLN A 30 -22.14 -2.09 16.46
N VAL A 31 -22.28 -2.41 15.17
CA VAL A 31 -23.58 -2.68 14.54
C VAL A 31 -23.68 -4.16 14.23
N GLU A 32 -24.71 -4.84 14.69
CA GLU A 32 -24.93 -6.23 14.33
C GLU A 32 -25.67 -6.33 12.99
N MET A 33 -25.17 -7.20 12.12
CA MET A 33 -25.80 -7.51 10.85
C MET A 33 -26.38 -8.92 10.85
N TRP A 34 -27.64 -8.99 10.44
CA TRP A 34 -28.45 -10.20 10.38
C TRP A 34 -28.96 -10.42 8.95
N LEU A 35 -28.96 -11.66 8.50
CA LEU A 35 -29.48 -12.09 7.20
C LEU A 35 -30.24 -13.40 7.38
N ASP A 36 -31.46 -13.48 6.86
CA ASP A 36 -32.33 -14.66 6.93
C ASP A 36 -32.56 -15.17 8.37
N GLY A 37 -32.64 -14.25 9.33
CA GLY A 37 -32.87 -14.57 10.74
C GLY A 37 -31.62 -15.00 11.51
N GLU A 38 -30.46 -15.12 10.86
CA GLU A 38 -29.19 -15.47 11.49
C GLU A 38 -28.27 -14.26 11.65
N LYS A 39 -27.57 -14.18 12.79
CA LYS A 39 -26.51 -13.20 13.01
C LYS A 39 -25.31 -13.57 12.14
N ARG A 40 -24.98 -12.72 11.17
CA ARG A 40 -23.85 -12.96 10.26
C ARG A 40 -22.56 -12.38 10.79
N LYS A 41 -22.58 -11.12 11.24
CA LYS A 41 -21.36 -10.39 11.59
C LYS A 41 -21.66 -9.17 12.45
N VAL A 42 -20.67 -8.73 13.23
CA VAL A 42 -20.62 -7.39 13.83
C VAL A 42 -19.78 -6.49 12.93
N VAL A 43 -20.33 -5.34 12.56
CA VAL A 43 -19.74 -4.40 11.60
C VAL A 43 -19.21 -3.18 12.35
N GLU A 44 -18.01 -2.75 11.96
CA GLU A 44 -17.37 -1.56 12.48
C GLU A 44 -17.48 -0.39 11.49
N PRO A 45 -17.42 0.87 11.98
CA PRO A 45 -17.33 2.03 11.11
C PRO A 45 -16.12 1.95 10.18
N ALA A 46 -16.34 2.27 8.90
CA ALA A 46 -15.32 2.27 7.87
C ALA A 46 -14.29 3.35 8.17
N ARG A 47 -13.02 2.94 8.30
CA ARG A 47 -11.89 3.86 8.46
C ARG A 47 -11.42 4.31 7.09
N ILE A 48 -11.98 5.41 6.61
CA ILE A 48 -11.51 6.04 5.38
C ILE A 48 -10.29 6.88 5.75
N GLY A 49 -9.11 6.42 5.35
CA GLY A 49 -7.88 7.17 5.54
C GLY A 49 -7.90 8.41 4.67
N GLU A 50 -8.04 9.59 5.27
CA GLU A 50 -7.87 10.85 4.55
C GLU A 50 -6.41 11.01 4.14
N TYR A 51 -6.18 11.19 2.84
CA TYR A 51 -4.86 11.54 2.34
C TYR A 51 -4.53 12.97 2.75
N ASN A 52 -3.77 13.12 3.83
CA ASN A 52 -3.24 14.42 4.25
C ASN A 52 -1.85 14.64 3.64
N ARG A 53 -1.77 15.53 2.63
CA ARG A 53 -0.51 15.93 1.99
C ARG A 53 0.49 16.58 2.96
N ASN A 54 -0.02 17.13 4.06
CA ASN A 54 0.76 17.85 5.08
C ASN A 54 1.29 16.94 6.20
N VAL A 55 0.89 15.66 6.25
CA VAL A 55 1.42 14.73 7.25
C VAL A 55 2.82 14.32 6.83
N LYS A 56 3.82 14.87 7.51
CA LYS A 56 5.21 14.44 7.39
C LYS A 56 5.30 13.04 7.97
N LYS A 57 5.49 12.04 7.12
CA LYS A 57 5.85 10.69 7.55
C LYS A 57 7.29 10.71 8.08
N GLU A 58 7.56 9.89 9.10
CA GLU A 58 8.91 9.69 9.61
C GLU A 58 9.87 9.35 8.45
N PRO A 59 11.09 9.93 8.42
CA PRO A 59 12.02 9.79 7.30
C PRO A 59 12.36 8.32 6.99
N GLU A 60 12.42 7.48 8.01
CA GLU A 60 12.71 6.05 7.89
C GLU A 60 11.65 5.27 7.08
N ALA A 61 10.39 5.71 7.12
CA ALA A 61 9.31 5.14 6.32
C ALA A 61 9.32 5.62 4.87
N LEU A 62 9.90 6.80 4.60
CA LEU A 62 10.07 7.34 3.25
C LEU A 62 11.22 6.65 2.52
N GLU A 63 12.32 6.34 3.21
CA GLU A 63 13.47 5.64 2.63
C GLU A 63 13.09 4.23 2.14
N LYS A 64 12.36 3.46 2.95
CA LYS A 64 11.87 2.11 2.55
C LYS A 64 10.90 2.14 1.36
N ALA A 65 10.13 3.22 1.20
CA ALA A 65 9.20 3.38 0.08
C ALA A 65 9.90 3.86 -1.22
N SER A 66 11.12 4.39 -1.11
CA SER A 66 11.84 5.02 -2.22
C SER A 66 12.67 4.04 -3.07
N GLU A 67 12.89 2.81 -2.61
CA GLU A 67 13.70 1.84 -3.34
C GLU A 67 12.88 1.15 -4.45
N SER A 68 12.69 1.85 -5.57
CA SER A 68 12.19 1.22 -6.80
C SER A 68 13.17 0.15 -7.25
N LYS A 69 12.70 -1.10 -7.34
CA LYS A 69 13.48 -2.25 -7.82
C LYS A 69 14.16 -1.99 -9.18
N LEU A 70 13.51 -1.20 -10.04
CA LEU A 70 14.05 -0.81 -11.35
C LEU A 70 15.27 0.12 -11.20
N LEU A 71 15.22 1.09 -10.29
CA LEU A 71 16.34 2.01 -10.04
C LEU A 71 17.57 1.24 -9.54
N SER A 72 17.37 0.23 -8.67
CA SER A 72 18.44 -0.64 -8.18
C SER A 72 19.08 -1.45 -9.31
N LEU A 73 18.29 -1.97 -10.25
CA LEU A 73 18.81 -2.69 -11.43
C LEU A 73 19.61 -1.74 -12.34
N MET A 74 19.09 -0.55 -12.64
CA MET A 74 19.79 0.44 -13.46
C MET A 74 21.12 0.89 -12.83
N ALA A 75 21.15 1.06 -11.52
CA ALA A 75 22.37 1.40 -10.78
C ALA A 75 23.40 0.28 -10.80
N GLN A 76 22.96 -0.99 -10.84
CA GLN A 76 23.86 -2.12 -10.97
C GLN A 76 24.43 -2.23 -12.39
N ASP A 77 23.60 -2.03 -13.40
CA ASP A 77 24.02 -2.05 -14.81
C ASP A 77 25.02 -0.93 -15.13
N SER A 78 24.81 0.26 -14.57
CA SER A 78 25.74 1.39 -14.73
C SER A 78 27.12 1.10 -14.12
N LYS A 79 27.17 0.49 -12.92
CA LYS A 79 28.41 0.04 -12.28
C LYS A 79 29.13 -1.02 -13.11
N ASN A 80 28.40 -1.97 -13.69
CA ASN A 80 28.98 -3.01 -14.54
C ASN A 80 29.59 -2.41 -15.81
N ARG A 81 28.91 -1.47 -16.47
CA ARG A 81 29.42 -0.76 -17.64
C ARG A 81 30.69 0.02 -17.33
N LEU A 82 30.74 0.71 -16.18
CA LEU A 82 31.92 1.44 -15.74
C LEU A 82 33.12 0.51 -15.53
N LYS A 83 32.92 -0.66 -14.91
CA LYS A 83 33.98 -1.67 -14.73
C LYS A 83 34.51 -2.20 -16.06
N GLN A 84 33.64 -2.43 -17.03
CA GLN A 84 34.04 -2.88 -18.37
C GLN A 84 34.87 -1.82 -19.10
N GLN A 85 34.46 -0.55 -19.03
CA GLN A 85 35.21 0.55 -19.62
C GLN A 85 36.60 0.70 -18.97
N LEU A 86 36.68 0.70 -17.64
CA LEU A 86 37.95 0.77 -16.90
C LEU A 86 38.87 -0.44 -17.14
N GLY A 87 38.29 -1.64 -17.33
CA GLY A 87 39.03 -2.82 -17.75
C GLY A 87 39.58 -2.70 -19.18
N ALA A 88 38.83 -2.07 -20.08
CA ALA A 88 39.26 -1.83 -21.46
C ALA A 88 40.40 -0.79 -21.57
N PHE A 89 40.45 0.20 -20.67
CA PHE A 89 41.57 1.16 -20.63
C PHE A 89 42.90 0.51 -20.24
N ARG A 90 42.90 -0.58 -19.46
CA ARG A 90 44.14 -1.31 -19.10
C ARG A 90 44.74 -2.13 -20.23
N LEU A 91 43.97 -2.49 -21.26
CA LEU A 91 44.45 -3.29 -22.39
C LEU A 91 45.10 -2.44 -23.50
N GLY A 92 44.93 -1.11 -23.46
CA GLY A 92 45.43 -0.18 -24.48
C GLY A 92 46.87 0.31 -24.25
N GLU A 93 47.45 0.12 -23.06
CA GLU A 93 48.79 0.62 -22.74
C GLU A 93 49.94 -0.34 -23.10
N GLU A 94 49.67 -1.61 -23.40
CA GLU A 94 50.73 -2.61 -23.68
C GLU A 94 51.21 -2.66 -25.15
N VAL A 95 50.64 -1.87 -26.07
CA VAL A 95 50.99 -1.94 -27.52
C VAL A 95 51.97 -0.84 -27.98
N HIS A 96 52.64 -0.13 -27.07
CA HIS A 96 53.68 0.82 -27.48
C HIS A 96 54.96 0.72 -26.64
N LYS A 97 55.89 -0.12 -27.09
CA LYS A 97 57.31 0.10 -26.83
C LYS A 97 58.16 -0.35 -28.04
N PRO A 98 59.09 0.50 -28.52
CA PRO A 98 59.90 0.27 -29.73
C PRO A 98 60.89 -0.89 -29.60
#